data_AF-A0AAN4ZE02-F1
#
_entry.id   AF-A0AAN4ZE02-F1
#
_cell.length_a   1.000
_cell.length_b   1.000
_cell.length_c   1.000
_cell.angle_alpha   90.00
_cell.angle_beta   90.00
_cell.angle_gamma   90.00
#
_symmetry.space_group_name_H-M   'P 1'
#
loop_
_entity.id
_entity.type
_entity.pdbx_description
1 polymer ?
#
loop_
_entity_poly.entity_id
_entity_poly.type
_entity_poly.pdbx_seq_one_letter_code
_entity_poly.pdbx_strand_id
1 'polypeptide(L)'
;SLPSPPPLVGPLSPNDFLTKIDRVLEGEIIGPESIVVDGEKVYTGLADGRIIQIVGGRITKTIKLVDDKRPADGSEDEEKFGRPLGMRQLSDEKIVVVDAFLGVFIVDFETESKRIVFDAKTPLKGAEARFLNDIDVISDDEVLFTDSSLLYSRKDSMKEIVGARGTGRVISLRISTGEAKVLMSGLHFANGIQVLPDRESLIVAEMTRSRIMRYYFGGVKEGTFEEFCSNLPGMPDNLRLSHNENSVWVS
;
A
#
# COMPACT_ATOMS: atom_id res chain seq x y z
N SER A 1 16.66 25.27 -6.18
CA SER A 1 17.08 24.07 -6.93
C SER A 1 16.86 22.86 -6.04
N LEU A 2 16.50 21.71 -6.60
CA LEU A 2 16.53 20.47 -5.83
C LEU A 2 17.99 20.13 -5.50
N PRO A 3 18.28 19.55 -4.32
CA PRO A 3 19.61 19.04 -4.02
C PRO A 3 20.01 17.97 -5.05
N SER A 4 21.31 17.83 -5.29
CA SER A 4 21.82 16.74 -6.14
C SER A 4 21.49 15.39 -5.50
N PRO A 5 21.10 14.38 -6.29
CA PRO A 5 20.90 13.04 -5.77
C PRO A 5 22.16 12.53 -5.07
N PRO A 6 22.03 11.78 -3.96
CA PRO A 6 23.17 11.22 -3.27
C PRO A 6 23.89 10.20 -4.19
N PRO A 7 25.22 10.08 -4.09
CA PRO A 7 25.95 9.07 -4.85
C PRO A 7 25.55 7.66 -4.40
N LEU A 8 25.44 6.74 -5.35
CA LEU A 8 25.14 5.32 -5.10
C LEU A 8 26.40 4.58 -4.63
N VAL A 9 26.83 4.86 -3.40
CA VAL A 9 28.03 4.29 -2.77
C VAL A 9 27.71 3.75 -1.37
N GLY A 10 28.59 2.91 -0.82
CA GLY A 10 28.39 2.29 0.48
C GLY A 10 27.09 1.46 0.50
N PRO A 11 26.17 1.69 1.45
CA PRO A 11 24.87 1.02 1.51
C PRO A 11 23.98 1.20 0.27
N LEU A 12 24.19 2.26 -0.53
CA LEU A 12 23.44 2.53 -1.76
C LEU A 12 24.12 1.97 -3.02
N SER A 13 25.24 1.26 -2.87
CA SER A 13 25.96 0.70 -4.02
C SER A 13 25.08 -0.32 -4.76
N PRO A 14 25.03 -0.28 -6.10
CA PRO A 14 24.31 -1.28 -6.88
C PRO A 14 24.83 -2.69 -6.55
N ASN A 15 23.91 -3.66 -6.47
CA ASN A 15 24.23 -5.06 -6.24
C ASN A 15 23.34 -5.98 -7.10
N ASP A 16 23.68 -7.26 -7.17
CA ASP A 16 22.99 -8.27 -7.98
C ASP A 16 22.29 -9.34 -7.12
N PHE A 17 22.10 -9.10 -5.82
CA PHE A 17 21.64 -10.13 -4.89
C PHE A 17 20.29 -10.72 -5.29
N LEU A 18 19.37 -9.89 -5.79
CA LEU A 18 18.04 -10.31 -6.25
C LEU A 18 18.06 -11.05 -7.60
N THR A 19 19.19 -11.11 -8.30
CA THR A 19 19.29 -11.90 -9.55
C THR A 19 19.50 -13.39 -9.29
N LYS A 20 19.86 -13.76 -8.06
CA LYS A 20 20.23 -15.13 -7.64
C LYS A 20 19.14 -15.84 -6.83
N ILE A 21 17.92 -15.30 -6.83
CA ILE A 21 16.78 -15.83 -6.08
C ILE A 21 15.99 -16.83 -6.92
N ASP A 22 15.29 -17.75 -6.25
CA ASP A 22 14.31 -18.60 -6.89
C ASP A 22 13.08 -17.78 -7.32
N ARG A 23 12.63 -18.00 -8.55
CA ARG A 23 11.43 -17.36 -9.10
C ARG A 23 10.25 -18.31 -8.95
N VAL A 24 9.21 -17.83 -8.28
CA VAL A 24 7.99 -18.59 -8.00
C VAL A 24 6.87 -18.05 -8.88
N LEU A 25 6.13 -18.93 -9.56
CA LEU A 25 4.99 -18.59 -10.43
C LEU A 25 5.34 -17.64 -11.59
N GLU A 26 6.58 -17.67 -12.07
CA GLU A 26 7.02 -16.86 -13.19
C GLU A 26 6.23 -17.20 -14.46
N GLY A 27 5.59 -16.20 -15.06
CA GLY A 27 4.72 -16.38 -16.23
C GLY A 27 3.33 -16.93 -15.91
N GLU A 28 3.05 -17.29 -14.66
CA GLU A 28 1.73 -17.81 -14.22
C GLU A 28 0.85 -16.72 -13.59
N ILE A 29 1.47 -15.72 -12.95
CA ILE A 29 0.79 -14.58 -12.32
C ILE A 29 1.31 -13.25 -12.87
N ILE A 30 0.47 -12.21 -12.81
CA ILE A 30 0.81 -10.89 -13.33
C ILE A 30 0.56 -9.82 -12.26
N GLY A 31 1.56 -8.96 -12.09
CA GLY A 31 1.49 -7.79 -11.22
C GLY A 31 1.29 -8.06 -9.72
N PRO A 32 1.92 -9.08 -9.09
CA PRO A 32 2.01 -9.08 -7.63
C PRO A 32 2.66 -7.77 -7.18
N GLU A 33 2.01 -7.05 -6.27
CA GLU A 33 2.46 -5.71 -5.86
C GLU A 33 2.85 -5.72 -4.37
N SER A 34 1.92 -6.12 -3.49
CA SER A 34 2.17 -6.25 -2.06
C SER A 34 2.24 -7.71 -1.64
N ILE A 35 3.06 -8.02 -0.65
CA ILE A 35 3.34 -9.38 -0.17
C ILE A 35 3.13 -9.42 1.34
N VAL A 36 2.33 -10.38 1.80
CA VAL A 36 2.21 -10.74 3.22
C VAL A 36 2.72 -12.16 3.40
N VAL A 37 3.56 -12.39 4.41
CA VAL A 37 4.14 -13.70 4.71
C VAL A 37 3.69 -14.14 6.10
N ASP A 38 3.10 -15.33 6.20
CA ASP A 38 2.62 -15.94 7.44
C ASP A 38 3.05 -17.41 7.48
N GLY A 39 4.18 -17.68 8.16
CA GLY A 39 4.83 -18.99 8.12
C GLY A 39 5.22 -19.40 6.70
N GLU A 40 4.68 -20.52 6.22
CA GLU A 40 4.90 -21.03 4.85
C GLU A 40 3.94 -20.43 3.81
N LYS A 41 2.97 -19.61 4.25
CA LYS A 41 1.96 -19.01 3.39
C LYS A 41 2.44 -17.64 2.94
N VAL A 42 2.31 -17.38 1.65
CA VAL A 42 2.54 -16.08 1.04
C VAL A 42 1.25 -15.61 0.39
N TYR A 43 0.87 -14.37 0.63
CA TYR A 43 -0.31 -13.77 0.04
C TYR A 43 0.08 -12.59 -0.82
N THR A 44 -0.55 -12.45 -1.98
CA THR A 44 -0.35 -11.31 -2.87
C THR A 44 -1.62 -11.00 -3.68
N GLY A 45 -1.75 -9.75 -4.09
CA GLY A 45 -2.80 -9.29 -5.00
C GLY A 45 -2.28 -9.15 -6.43
N LEU A 46 -3.11 -9.46 -7.42
CA LEU A 46 -2.74 -9.51 -8.83
C LEU A 46 -3.32 -8.35 -9.64
N ALA A 47 -2.83 -8.17 -10.87
CA ALA A 47 -3.30 -7.11 -11.79
C ALA A 47 -4.77 -7.25 -12.21
N ASP A 48 -5.38 -8.40 -11.95
CA ASP A 48 -6.73 -8.78 -12.37
C ASP A 48 -7.75 -8.81 -11.21
N GLY A 49 -7.40 -8.21 -10.06
CA GLY A 49 -8.29 -8.11 -8.90
C GLY A 49 -8.32 -9.35 -8.01
N ARG A 50 -7.57 -10.42 -8.35
CA ARG A 50 -7.42 -11.59 -7.48
C ARG A 50 -6.48 -11.32 -6.32
N ILE A 51 -6.78 -11.95 -5.19
CA ILE A 51 -5.88 -12.12 -4.05
C ILE A 51 -5.65 -13.61 -3.91
N ILE A 52 -4.38 -14.02 -3.91
CA ILE A 52 -3.99 -15.43 -3.91
C ILE A 52 -3.23 -15.79 -2.65
N GLN A 53 -3.38 -17.04 -2.20
CA GLN A 53 -2.52 -17.68 -1.22
C GLN A 53 -1.59 -18.64 -1.96
N ILE A 54 -0.31 -18.60 -1.61
CA ILE A 54 0.76 -19.43 -2.15
C ILE A 54 1.36 -20.25 -1.01
N VAL A 55 1.46 -21.56 -1.19
CA VAL A 55 2.13 -22.48 -0.24
C VAL A 55 3.00 -23.43 -1.04
N GLY A 56 4.27 -23.59 -0.65
CA GLY A 56 5.21 -24.45 -1.36
C GLY A 56 5.38 -24.08 -2.84
N GLY A 57 5.32 -22.78 -3.17
CA GLY A 57 5.45 -22.27 -4.53
C GLY A 57 4.22 -22.46 -5.43
N ARG A 58 3.08 -22.87 -4.89
CA ARG A 58 1.83 -23.12 -5.65
C ARG A 58 0.69 -22.28 -5.10
N ILE A 59 -0.17 -21.81 -5.99
CA ILE A 59 -1.43 -21.16 -5.61
C ILE A 59 -2.35 -22.21 -4.98
N THR A 60 -2.71 -22.03 -3.70
CA THR A 60 -3.60 -22.93 -2.95
C THR A 60 -5.01 -22.40 -2.80
N LYS A 61 -5.18 -21.07 -2.71
CA LYS A 61 -6.48 -20.40 -2.62
C LYS A 61 -6.49 -19.14 -3.47
N THR A 62 -7.68 -18.72 -3.90
CA THR A 62 -7.89 -17.50 -4.70
C THR A 62 -9.21 -16.86 -4.34
N ILE A 63 -9.19 -15.59 -3.98
CA ILE A 63 -10.37 -14.78 -3.71
C ILE A 63 -10.37 -13.62 -4.71
N LYS A 64 -11.50 -13.38 -5.39
CA LYS A 64 -11.67 -12.22 -6.29
C LYS A 64 -12.33 -11.08 -5.54
N LEU A 65 -11.82 -9.85 -5.65
CA LEU A 65 -12.48 -8.67 -5.08
C LEU A 65 -13.85 -8.40 -5.71
N VAL A 66 -14.05 -8.76 -6.98
CA VAL A 66 -15.31 -8.64 -7.70
C VAL A 66 -15.76 -10.00 -8.23
N ASP A 67 -16.99 -10.40 -7.91
CA ASP A 67 -17.59 -11.67 -8.32
C ASP A 67 -18.14 -11.59 -9.76
N ASP A 68 -17.24 -11.36 -10.71
CA ASP A 68 -17.55 -11.31 -12.14
C ASP A 68 -17.00 -12.57 -12.85
N LYS A 69 -17.79 -13.06 -13.82
CA LYS A 69 -17.50 -14.28 -14.60
C LYS A 69 -16.66 -14.00 -15.83
N ARG A 70 -16.52 -12.74 -16.25
CA ARG A 70 -15.67 -12.35 -17.38
C ARG A 70 -14.21 -12.61 -17.04
N PRO A 71 -13.39 -13.09 -17.99
CA PRO A 71 -11.95 -13.14 -17.80
C PRO A 71 -11.45 -11.71 -17.62
N ALA A 72 -10.76 -11.47 -16.51
CA ALA A 72 -9.95 -10.27 -16.34
C ALA A 72 -8.62 -10.57 -17.05
N ASP A 73 -8.42 -9.96 -18.22
CA ASP A 73 -7.23 -10.14 -19.05
C ASP A 73 -6.04 -9.30 -18.57
N GLY A 74 -6.25 -8.45 -17.55
CA GLY A 74 -5.23 -7.64 -16.89
C GLY A 74 -5.56 -6.16 -16.97
N SER A 75 -4.55 -5.35 -17.33
CA SER A 75 -4.45 -3.92 -17.04
C SER A 75 -5.59 -3.02 -17.55
N GLU A 76 -6.35 -3.44 -18.56
CA GLU A 76 -7.39 -2.58 -19.15
C GLU A 76 -8.69 -2.54 -18.32
N ASP A 77 -8.93 -3.56 -17.50
CA ASP A 77 -10.14 -3.69 -16.69
C ASP A 77 -9.86 -3.53 -15.17
N GLU A 78 -8.71 -2.97 -14.77
CA GLU A 78 -8.34 -2.77 -13.35
C GLU A 78 -9.42 -2.00 -12.56
N GLU A 79 -10.02 -0.95 -13.14
CA GLU A 79 -11.10 -0.15 -12.52
C GLU A 79 -12.36 -0.97 -12.21
N LYS A 80 -12.55 -2.09 -12.90
CA LYS A 80 -13.78 -2.89 -12.90
C LYS A 80 -13.62 -4.16 -12.07
N PHE A 81 -12.46 -4.81 -12.11
CA PHE A 81 -12.19 -6.01 -11.31
C PHE A 81 -11.42 -5.72 -10.03
N GLY A 82 -10.83 -4.53 -9.92
CA GLY A 82 -9.94 -4.13 -8.84
C GLY A 82 -8.46 -4.27 -9.22
N ARG A 83 -7.64 -3.53 -8.48
CA ARG A 83 -6.19 -3.64 -8.43
C ARG A 83 -5.73 -3.51 -6.97
N PRO A 84 -5.53 -4.63 -6.25
CA PRO A 84 -4.95 -4.60 -4.92
C PRO A 84 -3.51 -4.07 -4.97
N LEU A 85 -3.22 -3.03 -4.17
CA LEU A 85 -1.90 -2.37 -4.10
C LEU A 85 -1.31 -2.31 -2.68
N GLY A 86 -2.09 -2.66 -1.67
CA GLY A 86 -1.58 -2.62 -0.30
C GLY A 86 -2.24 -3.71 0.51
N MET A 87 -1.44 -4.38 1.33
CA MET A 87 -1.91 -5.51 2.12
C MET A 87 -1.13 -5.63 3.42
N ARG A 88 -1.84 -6.03 4.49
CA ARG A 88 -1.24 -6.41 5.77
C ARG A 88 -2.01 -7.55 6.41
N GLN A 89 -1.31 -8.35 7.18
CA GLN A 89 -1.95 -9.29 8.09
C GLN A 89 -2.74 -8.51 9.14
N LEU A 90 -4.02 -8.83 9.27
CA LEU A 90 -4.89 -8.28 10.31
C LEU A 90 -4.99 -9.26 11.50
N SER A 91 -5.06 -10.56 11.21
CA SER A 91 -4.98 -11.66 12.18
C SER A 91 -4.70 -12.97 11.41
N ASP A 92 -4.71 -14.11 12.08
CA ASP A 92 -4.57 -15.43 11.44
C ASP A 92 -5.58 -15.58 10.29
N GLU A 93 -5.09 -15.96 9.10
CA GLU A 93 -5.86 -16.10 7.85
C GLU A 93 -6.63 -14.85 7.36
N LYS A 94 -6.55 -13.71 8.06
CA LYS A 94 -7.24 -12.47 7.69
C LYS A 94 -6.26 -11.39 7.26
N ILE A 95 -6.50 -10.87 6.07
CA ILE A 95 -5.68 -9.83 5.47
C ILE A 95 -6.55 -8.62 5.22
N VAL A 96 -6.07 -7.46 5.62
CA VAL A 96 -6.64 -6.19 5.16
C VAL A 96 -5.97 -5.81 3.85
N VAL A 97 -6.78 -5.47 2.86
CA VAL A 97 -6.35 -5.17 1.50
C VAL A 97 -6.91 -3.81 1.09
N VAL A 98 -6.06 -2.94 0.58
CA VAL A 98 -6.48 -1.72 -0.10
C VAL A 98 -6.36 -1.91 -1.60
N ASP A 99 -7.45 -1.60 -2.29
CA ASP A 99 -7.60 -1.66 -3.73
C ASP A 99 -7.58 -0.24 -4.29
N ALA A 100 -6.86 -0.05 -5.40
CA ALA A 100 -6.65 1.26 -6.01
C ALA A 100 -7.93 2.01 -6.37
N PHE A 101 -9.03 1.29 -6.62
CA PHE A 101 -10.29 1.83 -7.12
C PHE A 101 -11.49 1.52 -6.22
N LEU A 102 -11.50 0.35 -5.60
CA LEU A 102 -12.70 -0.19 -4.97
C LEU A 102 -12.81 0.17 -3.48
N GLY A 103 -11.69 0.41 -2.80
CA GLY A 103 -11.69 0.73 -1.37
C GLY A 103 -10.84 -0.21 -0.52
N VAL A 104 -11.21 -0.38 0.75
CA VAL A 104 -10.52 -1.28 1.69
C VAL A 104 -11.39 -2.49 1.98
N PHE A 105 -10.78 -3.67 1.94
CA PHE A 105 -11.40 -4.97 2.15
C PHE A 105 -10.73 -5.71 3.30
N ILE A 106 -11.51 -6.55 3.99
CA ILE A 106 -10.98 -7.66 4.77
C ILE A 106 -11.24 -8.93 3.98
N VAL A 107 -10.19 -9.72 3.83
CA VAL A 107 -10.17 -10.97 3.08
C VAL A 107 -9.80 -12.08 4.05
N ASP A 108 -10.66 -13.07 4.16
CA ASP A 108 -10.57 -14.17 5.10
C ASP A 108 -10.35 -15.46 4.31
N PHE A 109 -9.13 -15.99 4.39
CA PHE A 109 -8.72 -17.19 3.68
C PHE A 109 -9.22 -18.48 4.35
N GLU A 110 -9.61 -18.45 5.63
CA GLU A 110 -10.19 -19.60 6.32
C GLU A 110 -11.58 -19.90 5.77
N THR A 111 -12.40 -18.86 5.66
CA THR A 111 -13.79 -18.92 5.18
C THR A 111 -13.94 -18.67 3.68
N GLU A 112 -12.85 -18.34 2.99
CA GLU A 112 -12.80 -17.93 1.58
C GLU A 112 -13.77 -16.77 1.26
N SER A 113 -13.84 -15.81 2.18
CA SER A 113 -14.77 -14.69 2.10
C SER A 113 -14.06 -13.34 2.05
N LYS A 114 -14.81 -12.32 1.65
CA LYS A 114 -14.35 -10.92 1.61
C LYS A 114 -15.47 -10.01 2.09
N ARG A 115 -15.12 -8.90 2.72
CA ARG A 115 -16.04 -7.80 2.99
C ARG A 115 -15.37 -6.46 2.76
N ILE A 116 -16.10 -5.51 2.18
CA ILE A 116 -15.65 -4.12 2.10
C ILE A 116 -15.84 -3.45 3.46
N VAL A 117 -14.83 -2.70 3.91
CA VAL A 117 -14.83 -1.92 5.16
C VAL A 117 -14.77 -0.42 4.91
N PHE A 118 -14.35 0.00 3.71
CA PHE A 118 -14.41 1.37 3.23
C PHE A 118 -14.63 1.36 1.72
N ASP A 119 -15.67 2.05 1.25
CA ASP A 119 -15.91 2.25 -0.20
C ASP A 119 -15.17 3.51 -0.65
N ALA A 120 -14.35 3.41 -1.69
CA ALA A 120 -13.59 4.54 -2.24
C ALA A 120 -14.47 5.73 -2.65
N LYS A 121 -15.75 5.50 -2.97
CA LYS A 121 -16.75 6.53 -3.29
C LYS A 121 -17.30 7.23 -2.04
N THR A 122 -16.93 6.82 -0.84
CA THR A 122 -17.30 7.50 0.39
C THR A 122 -16.59 8.86 0.46
N PRO A 123 -17.30 9.99 0.41
CA PRO A 123 -16.64 11.29 0.41
C PRO A 123 -16.04 11.61 1.78
N LEU A 124 -14.76 11.96 1.82
CA LEU A 124 -14.06 12.42 3.02
C LEU A 124 -13.59 13.85 2.82
N LYS A 125 -14.02 14.75 3.70
CA LYS A 125 -13.77 16.21 3.58
C LYS A 125 -14.11 16.76 2.19
N GLY A 126 -15.22 16.28 1.60
CA GLY A 126 -15.74 16.76 0.31
C GLY A 126 -15.16 16.10 -0.94
N ALA A 127 -14.30 15.07 -0.80
CA ALA A 127 -13.75 14.34 -1.95
C ALA A 127 -13.74 12.82 -1.72
N GLU A 128 -14.13 12.07 -2.75
CA GLU A 128 -13.93 10.62 -2.86
C GLU A 128 -12.44 10.29 -2.98
N ALA A 129 -12.05 9.08 -2.59
CA ALA A 129 -10.72 8.58 -2.90
C ALA A 129 -10.61 8.30 -4.40
N ARG A 130 -9.45 8.58 -5.00
CA ARG A 130 -9.24 8.34 -6.45
C ARG A 130 -8.13 7.35 -6.73
N PHE A 131 -7.14 7.27 -5.85
CA PHE A 131 -6.00 6.41 -6.05
C PHE A 131 -5.49 5.92 -4.69
N LEU A 132 -6.17 4.91 -4.14
CA LEU A 132 -5.69 4.27 -2.92
C LEU A 132 -4.44 3.44 -3.22
N ASN A 133 -3.48 3.37 -2.29
CA ASN A 133 -2.19 2.74 -2.58
C ASN A 133 -1.80 1.70 -1.54
N ASP A 134 -1.34 2.12 -0.37
CA ASP A 134 -0.83 1.21 0.65
C ASP A 134 -1.61 1.37 1.96
N ILE A 135 -1.52 0.35 2.81
CA ILE A 135 -2.25 0.25 4.08
C ILE A 135 -1.35 -0.32 5.17
N ASP A 136 -1.57 0.11 6.41
CA ASP A 136 -0.98 -0.50 7.58
C ASP A 136 -1.95 -0.63 8.76
N VAL A 137 -1.61 -1.49 9.72
CA VAL A 137 -2.49 -1.88 10.82
C VAL A 137 -2.00 -1.25 12.13
N ILE A 138 -2.87 -0.50 12.80
CA ILE A 138 -2.64 -0.04 14.19
C ILE A 138 -3.07 -1.15 15.15
N SER A 139 -4.25 -1.72 14.92
CA SER A 139 -4.86 -2.80 15.71
C SER A 139 -5.89 -3.58 14.89
N ASP A 140 -6.46 -4.64 15.45
CA ASP A 140 -7.49 -5.46 14.81
C ASP A 140 -8.74 -4.67 14.36
N ASP A 141 -8.97 -3.47 14.91
CA ASP A 141 -10.11 -2.61 14.57
C ASP A 141 -9.70 -1.26 13.94
N GLU A 142 -8.41 -0.98 13.77
CA GLU A 142 -7.96 0.31 13.25
C GLU A 142 -6.80 0.17 12.26
N VAL A 143 -7.00 0.75 11.08
CA VAL A 143 -6.05 0.76 9.97
C VAL A 143 -5.82 2.16 9.44
N LEU A 144 -4.66 2.35 8.83
CA LEU A 144 -4.23 3.59 8.19
C LEU A 144 -3.90 3.30 6.73
N PHE A 145 -4.38 4.11 5.80
CA PHE A 145 -4.09 3.90 4.38
C PHE A 145 -3.89 5.21 3.63
N THR A 146 -3.26 5.12 2.47
CA THR A 146 -2.94 6.25 1.61
C THR A 146 -3.95 6.40 0.48
N ASP A 147 -4.21 7.66 0.13
CA ASP A 147 -4.90 8.10 -1.08
C ASP A 147 -3.91 9.00 -1.81
N SER A 148 -3.26 8.49 -2.86
CA SER A 148 -2.12 9.14 -3.52
C SER A 148 -2.49 10.43 -4.22
N SER A 149 -3.71 10.52 -4.76
CA SER A 149 -4.20 11.68 -5.51
C SER A 149 -5.70 11.86 -5.31
N LEU A 150 -6.15 13.12 -5.29
CA LEU A 150 -7.58 13.47 -5.36
C LEU A 150 -8.03 13.82 -6.78
N LEU A 151 -7.12 13.84 -7.74
CA LEU A 151 -7.36 14.32 -9.10
C LEU A 151 -7.37 13.19 -10.12
N TYR A 152 -6.48 12.22 -9.95
CA TYR A 152 -6.23 11.16 -10.92
C TYR A 152 -6.33 9.80 -10.25
N SER A 153 -6.88 8.82 -10.98
CA SER A 153 -6.81 7.42 -10.59
C SER A 153 -5.49 6.80 -11.04
N ARG A 154 -5.26 5.55 -10.65
CA ARG A 154 -4.09 4.76 -11.10
C ARG A 154 -3.90 4.76 -12.62
N LYS A 155 -4.97 4.74 -13.39
CA LYS A 155 -4.94 4.78 -14.87
C LYS A 155 -4.26 6.04 -15.41
N ASP A 156 -4.34 7.13 -14.65
CA ASP A 156 -3.76 8.42 -14.95
C ASP A 156 -2.53 8.74 -14.08
N SER A 157 -1.88 7.71 -13.50
CA SER A 157 -0.73 7.85 -12.60
C SER A 157 0.39 8.73 -13.16
N MET A 158 0.70 8.63 -14.46
CA MET A 158 1.69 9.49 -15.11
C MET A 158 1.33 10.98 -15.07
N LYS A 159 0.04 11.34 -15.14
CA LYS A 159 -0.42 12.73 -15.01
C LYS A 159 -0.21 13.23 -13.58
N GLU A 160 -0.46 12.40 -12.58
CA GLU A 160 -0.17 12.73 -11.18
C GLU A 160 1.34 12.92 -10.96
N ILE A 161 2.17 12.00 -11.46
CA ILE A 161 3.63 12.06 -11.32
C ILE A 161 4.20 13.33 -11.96
N VAL A 162 3.80 13.64 -13.19
CA VAL A 162 4.26 14.85 -13.90
C VAL A 162 3.69 16.13 -13.26
N GLY A 163 2.45 16.09 -12.78
CA GLY A 163 1.82 17.21 -12.10
C GLY A 163 2.46 17.53 -10.75
N ALA A 164 2.97 16.51 -10.05
CA ALA A 164 3.65 16.58 -8.75
C ALA A 164 2.91 17.46 -7.74
N ARG A 165 1.57 17.38 -7.71
CA ARG A 165 0.72 18.20 -6.84
C ARG A 165 0.58 17.55 -5.47
N GLY A 166 0.59 18.37 -4.42
CA GLY A 166 0.31 17.90 -3.07
C GLY A 166 -1.19 17.69 -2.87
N THR A 167 -1.76 16.60 -3.38
CA THR A 167 -3.19 16.28 -3.21
C THR A 167 -3.45 15.00 -2.41
N GLY A 168 -2.41 14.20 -2.17
CA GLY A 168 -2.52 12.95 -1.44
C GLY A 168 -2.81 13.13 0.05
N ARG A 169 -3.26 12.05 0.68
CA ARG A 169 -3.73 12.02 2.06
C ARG A 169 -3.39 10.69 2.75
N VAL A 170 -3.37 10.74 4.08
CA VAL A 170 -3.43 9.55 4.95
C VAL A 170 -4.78 9.56 5.66
N ILE A 171 -5.45 8.41 5.67
CA ILE A 171 -6.79 8.22 6.23
C ILE A 171 -6.70 7.13 7.30
N SER A 172 -7.26 7.38 8.49
CA SER A 172 -7.58 6.32 9.46
C SER A 172 -8.97 5.78 9.22
N LEU A 173 -9.16 4.49 9.51
CA LEU A 173 -10.44 3.80 9.44
C LEU A 173 -10.60 2.88 10.64
N ARG A 174 -11.74 3.03 11.32
CA ARG A 174 -12.23 2.07 12.29
C ARG A 174 -13.06 1.00 11.58
N ILE A 175 -12.59 -0.23 11.62
CA ILE A 175 -13.12 -1.36 10.84
C ILE A 175 -14.56 -1.73 11.24
N SER A 176 -14.86 -1.68 12.54
CA SER A 176 -16.15 -2.07 13.11
C SER A 176 -17.28 -1.11 12.78
N THR A 177 -16.97 0.19 12.69
CA THR A 177 -17.95 1.26 12.47
C THR A 177 -17.94 1.81 11.05
N GLY A 178 -16.87 1.57 10.28
CA GLY A 178 -16.64 2.23 8.99
C GLY A 178 -16.28 3.71 9.11
N GLU A 179 -16.03 4.22 10.32
CA GLU A 179 -15.67 5.62 10.55
C GLU A 179 -14.27 5.89 9.99
N ALA A 180 -14.17 6.83 9.05
CA ALA A 180 -12.91 7.22 8.43
C ALA A 180 -12.59 8.70 8.62
N LYS A 181 -11.31 9.02 8.87
CA LYS A 181 -10.84 10.37 9.13
C LYS A 181 -9.53 10.66 8.41
N VAL A 182 -9.45 11.80 7.73
CA VAL A 182 -8.21 12.29 7.13
C VAL A 182 -7.27 12.81 8.22
N LEU A 183 -6.13 12.14 8.41
CA LEU A 183 -5.08 12.52 9.36
C LEU A 183 -4.05 13.47 8.75
N MET A 184 -3.62 13.19 7.52
CA MET A 184 -2.70 14.04 6.75
C MET A 184 -3.33 14.41 5.41
N SER A 185 -3.01 15.60 4.90
CA SER A 185 -3.42 16.04 3.58
C SER A 185 -2.36 16.94 2.95
N GLY A 186 -2.38 17.04 1.63
CA GLY A 186 -1.41 17.85 0.90
C GLY A 186 -0.11 17.10 0.59
N LEU A 187 -0.12 15.77 0.71
CA LEU A 187 1.02 14.92 0.42
C LEU A 187 1.24 14.80 -1.09
N HIS A 188 2.50 14.78 -1.49
CA HIS A 188 2.93 14.68 -2.87
C HIS A 188 3.01 13.22 -3.31
N PHE A 189 1.90 12.69 -3.82
CA PHE A 189 1.73 11.27 -4.17
C PHE A 189 2.03 10.38 -2.94
N ALA A 190 1.09 10.36 -1.99
CA ALA A 190 1.18 9.51 -0.79
C ALA A 190 1.16 8.04 -1.22
N ASN A 191 2.31 7.38 -1.21
CA ASN A 191 2.46 6.05 -1.81
C ASN A 191 2.45 4.96 -0.74
N GLY A 192 3.62 4.52 -0.28
CA GLY A 192 3.76 3.58 0.84
C GLY A 192 3.50 4.19 2.22
N ILE A 193 3.05 3.35 3.14
CA ILE A 193 2.80 3.70 4.55
C ILE A 193 3.32 2.59 5.47
N GLN A 194 3.89 2.98 6.61
CA GLN A 194 4.36 2.05 7.63
C GLN A 194 4.19 2.65 9.03
N VAL A 195 3.41 2.01 9.89
CA VAL A 195 3.35 2.28 11.33
C VAL A 195 4.67 1.87 11.96
N LEU A 196 5.20 2.71 12.85
CA LEU A 196 6.47 2.46 13.52
C LEU A 196 6.27 1.67 14.83
N PRO A 197 7.32 0.99 15.34
CA PRO A 197 7.24 0.17 16.55
C PRO A 197 6.84 0.94 17.82
N ASP A 198 6.96 2.27 17.83
CA ASP A 198 6.52 3.10 18.96
C ASP A 198 4.99 3.12 19.15
N ARG A 199 4.22 2.66 18.15
CA ARG A 199 2.75 2.67 18.14
C ARG A 199 2.14 4.06 18.38
N GLU A 200 2.90 5.11 18.14
CA GLU A 200 2.48 6.51 18.24
C GLU A 200 2.67 7.26 16.93
N SER A 201 3.41 6.69 15.98
CA SER A 201 3.72 7.33 14.70
C SER A 201 3.76 6.37 13.52
N LEU A 202 3.59 6.96 12.34
CA LEU A 202 3.72 6.31 11.04
C LEU A 202 4.69 7.10 10.16
N ILE A 203 5.21 6.45 9.14
CA ILE A 203 5.90 7.09 8.03
C ILE A 203 5.12 6.89 6.73
N VAL A 204 5.20 7.89 5.84
CA VAL A 204 4.54 7.89 4.53
C VAL A 204 5.52 8.38 3.46
N ALA A 205 5.56 7.68 2.33
CA ALA A 205 6.37 8.03 1.18
C ALA A 205 5.68 9.12 0.35
N GLU A 206 6.36 10.24 0.10
CA GLU A 206 5.95 11.23 -0.89
C GLU A 206 6.75 10.99 -2.18
N MET A 207 6.21 10.14 -3.05
CA MET A 207 6.89 9.64 -4.24
C MET A 207 7.45 10.77 -5.11
N THR A 208 6.63 11.78 -5.43
CA THR A 208 7.02 12.88 -6.33
C THR A 208 7.93 13.93 -5.67
N ARG A 209 8.23 13.78 -4.37
CA ARG A 209 9.19 14.60 -3.63
C ARG A 209 10.45 13.85 -3.21
N SER A 210 10.57 12.55 -3.53
CA SER A 210 11.73 11.73 -3.16
C SER A 210 12.08 11.84 -1.67
N ARG A 211 11.05 11.76 -0.81
CA ARG A 211 11.20 11.85 0.64
C ARG A 211 10.17 11.01 1.38
N ILE A 212 10.43 10.81 2.67
CA ILE A 212 9.56 10.14 3.63
C ILE A 212 9.23 11.13 4.75
N MET A 213 7.96 11.25 5.07
CA MET A 213 7.45 12.06 6.17
C MET A 213 7.08 11.15 7.33
N ARG A 214 7.25 11.62 8.58
CA ARG A 214 6.72 10.98 9.78
C ARG A 214 5.54 11.79 10.30
N TYR A 215 4.48 11.09 10.70
CA TYR A 215 3.32 11.67 11.37
C TYR A 215 3.07 10.98 12.70
N TYR A 216 2.77 11.77 13.72
CA TYR A 216 2.49 11.30 15.06
C TYR A 216 0.97 11.28 15.27
N PHE A 217 0.39 10.08 15.39
CA PHE A 217 -1.04 9.88 15.65
C PHE A 217 -1.34 9.66 17.14
N GLY A 218 -0.32 9.63 17.99
CA GLY A 218 -0.44 9.57 19.44
C GLY A 218 0.75 10.23 20.16
N GLY A 219 0.75 10.12 21.49
CA GLY A 219 1.83 10.65 22.33
C GLY A 219 1.88 12.18 22.42
N VAL A 220 2.96 12.71 22.97
CA VAL A 220 3.14 14.17 23.20
C VAL A 220 3.23 15.00 21.92
N LYS A 221 3.52 14.34 20.79
CA LYS A 221 3.64 14.95 19.46
C LYS A 221 2.39 14.75 18.59
N GLU A 222 1.29 14.21 19.15
CA GLU A 222 0.08 13.90 18.38
C GLU A 222 -0.38 15.07 17.49
N GLY A 223 -0.70 14.74 16.24
CA GLY A 223 -1.14 15.69 15.22
C GLY A 223 -0.02 16.44 14.50
N THR A 224 1.24 16.27 14.92
CA THR A 224 2.41 16.88 14.26
C THR A 224 3.03 15.94 13.22
N PHE A 225 3.85 16.51 12.32
CA PHE A 225 4.62 15.76 11.35
C PHE A 225 5.99 16.41 11.14
N GLU A 226 6.96 15.60 10.72
CA GLU A 226 8.32 16.03 10.42
C GLU A 226 8.89 15.23 9.26
N GLU A 227 9.95 15.74 8.64
CA GLU A 227 10.68 15.00 7.62
C GLU A 227 11.47 13.86 8.29
N PHE A 228 11.29 12.63 7.80
CA PHE A 228 11.98 11.45 8.32
C PHE A 228 13.26 11.16 7.53
N CYS A 229 13.17 11.26 6.20
CA CYS A 229 14.29 11.08 5.29
C CYS A 229 14.01 11.87 4.01
N SER A 230 14.98 12.57 3.46
CA SER A 230 14.84 13.35 2.23
C SER A 230 15.99 13.15 1.27
N ASN A 231 15.80 13.67 0.05
CA ASN A 231 16.74 13.55 -1.05
C ASN A 231 17.08 12.08 -1.36
N LEU A 232 16.05 11.23 -1.37
CA LEU A 232 16.20 9.83 -1.75
C LEU A 232 16.71 9.74 -3.20
N PRO A 233 17.54 8.74 -3.53
CA PRO A 233 18.11 8.57 -4.87
C PRO A 233 17.07 8.21 -5.95
N GLY A 234 15.82 7.95 -5.56
CA GLY A 234 14.70 7.60 -6.43
C GLY A 234 13.36 8.09 -5.89
N MET A 235 12.30 7.67 -6.57
CA MET A 235 10.92 7.92 -6.15
C MET A 235 10.48 6.80 -5.19
N PRO A 236 10.26 7.07 -3.89
CA PRO A 236 9.89 6.04 -2.93
C PRO A 236 8.49 5.50 -3.20
N ASP A 237 8.36 4.19 -3.03
CA ASP A 237 7.12 3.44 -3.18
C ASP A 237 6.71 2.82 -1.83
N ASN A 238 6.61 1.49 -1.73
CA ASN A 238 6.26 0.78 -0.51
C ASN A 238 7.31 0.96 0.61
N LEU A 239 6.81 1.05 1.85
CA LEU A 239 7.61 1.14 3.06
C LEU A 239 7.36 -0.11 3.92
N ARG A 240 8.41 -0.86 4.28
CA ARG A 240 8.26 -2.06 5.12
C ARG A 240 9.32 -2.09 6.21
N LEU A 241 8.94 -2.40 7.43
CA LEU A 241 9.92 -2.68 8.48
C LEU A 241 10.77 -3.91 8.09
N SER A 242 12.07 -3.82 8.37
CA SER A 242 12.95 -4.99 8.33
C SER A 242 12.51 -6.01 9.38
N HIS A 243 12.92 -7.27 9.24
CA HIS A 243 12.52 -8.36 10.16
C HIS A 243 12.82 -8.08 11.64
N ASN A 244 13.88 -7.33 11.95
CA ASN A 244 14.23 -6.95 13.33
C ASN A 244 13.68 -5.56 13.74
N GLU A 245 12.85 -4.96 12.90
CA GLU A 245 12.17 -3.67 13.10
C GLU A 245 13.09 -2.45 13.33
N ASN A 246 14.41 -2.61 13.13
CA ASN A 246 15.39 -1.54 13.36
C ASN A 246 15.67 -0.69 12.11
N SER A 247 15.09 -1.05 10.97
CA SER A 247 15.29 -0.38 9.69
C SER A 247 14.02 -0.47 8.85
N VAL A 248 13.91 0.43 7.87
CA VAL A 248 12.81 0.46 6.92
C VAL A 248 13.38 0.19 5.54
N TRP A 249 12.81 -0.81 4.87
CA TRP A 249 12.98 -1.04 3.44
C TRP A 249 12.07 -0.08 2.67
N VAL A 250 12.64 0.53 1.64
CA VAL A 250 11.96 1.44 0.73
C VAL A 250 12.24 0.90 -0.67
N SER A 251 11.18 0.61 -1.42
CA SER A 251 11.27 0.30 -2.85
C SER A 251 11.25 1.57 -3.71
#